data_AF-Q12I70-F1
#
_entry.id   AF-Q12I70-F1
#
_cell.length_a   1.000
_cell.length_b   1.000
_cell.length_c   1.000
_cell.angle_alpha   90.00
_cell.angle_beta   90.00
_cell.angle_gamma   90.00
#
_symmetry.space_group_name_H-M   'P 1'
#
loop_
_entity.id
_entity.type
_entity.pdbx_description
1 polymer ?
#
loop_
_entity_poly.entity_id
_entity_poly.type
_entity_poly.pdbx_seq_one_letter_code
_entity_poly.pdbx_strand_id
1 'polypeptide(L)'
;MAKEEALAEAQLDSNRKKIQYRNNNISTQFVTPKYISLLIEKYWHEKNKFRRLLIVIECSKYKNESTIFFFRQVMSGEKDWFIRNYCLRILQRFDEVVYLPPKGKGAQEKYNTLVKHFGCDYKEDIGRTPEDIVKELYENDYIEHAKYFDAFISHAVSNADMVDEFVFKLNSLGLVAFVDWKSDRQDLNRSKLSHYTPTILELRMRQSKNLILIRTKESDLSSWVTWEINYFSKLGKKIAVLNLDNEHGKPHELIDTYPTVRIIDGNILVFNKSKQHKLVDWINES
;
A
#
# COMPACT_ATOMS: atom_id res chain seq x y z
N MET A 1 14.74 -40.55 13.52
CA MET A 1 13.69 -40.90 12.55
C MET A 1 12.36 -40.22 12.91
N ALA A 2 11.45 -40.79 13.71
CA ALA A 2 10.12 -40.17 13.96
C ALA A 2 10.14 -38.72 14.53
N LYS A 3 11.09 -38.40 15.43
CA LYS A 3 11.23 -37.03 15.99
C LYS A 3 11.80 -36.03 14.96
N GLU A 4 12.68 -36.48 14.09
CA GLU A 4 13.28 -35.65 13.04
C GLU A 4 12.29 -35.40 11.91
N GLU A 5 11.50 -36.43 11.56
CA GLU A 5 10.39 -36.32 10.61
C GLU A 5 9.31 -35.35 11.12
N ALA A 6 8.91 -35.47 12.39
CA ALA A 6 7.96 -34.53 13.01
C ALA A 6 8.49 -33.09 13.05
N LEU A 7 9.79 -32.89 13.31
CA LEU A 7 10.41 -31.57 13.29
C LEU A 7 10.45 -30.98 11.87
N ALA A 8 10.78 -31.79 10.87
CA ALA A 8 10.78 -31.38 9.46
C ALA A 8 9.36 -31.01 8.99
N GLU A 9 8.35 -31.79 9.37
CA GLU A 9 6.94 -31.51 9.06
C GLU A 9 6.47 -30.21 9.72
N ALA A 10 6.80 -29.99 10.99
CA ALA A 10 6.48 -28.74 11.69
C ALA A 10 7.14 -27.52 11.03
N GLN A 11 8.39 -27.66 10.57
CA GLN A 11 9.10 -26.59 9.85
C GLN A 11 8.43 -26.28 8.50
N LEU A 12 7.99 -27.31 7.77
CA LEU A 12 7.27 -27.15 6.51
C LEU A 12 5.91 -26.46 6.72
N ASP A 13 5.15 -26.85 7.74
CA ASP A 13 3.87 -26.20 8.08
C ASP A 13 4.07 -24.73 8.50
N SER A 14 5.09 -24.45 9.31
CA SER A 14 5.49 -23.07 9.67
C SER A 14 5.81 -22.22 8.43
N ASN A 15 6.56 -22.78 7.47
CA ASN A 15 6.89 -22.10 6.22
C ASN A 15 5.64 -21.87 5.35
N ARG A 16 4.74 -22.85 5.25
CA ARG A 16 3.45 -22.71 4.53
C ARG A 16 2.61 -21.57 5.10
N LYS A 17 2.49 -21.51 6.43
CA LYS A 17 1.78 -20.43 7.14
C LYS A 17 2.39 -19.06 6.85
N LYS A 18 3.72 -18.94 6.87
CA LYS A 18 4.43 -17.70 6.53
C LYS A 18 4.17 -17.26 5.09
N ILE A 19 4.20 -18.18 4.13
CA ILE A 19 3.90 -17.90 2.71
C ILE A 19 2.45 -17.45 2.55
N GLN A 20 1.50 -18.16 3.18
CA GLN A 20 0.09 -17.78 3.14
C GLN A 20 -0.15 -16.39 3.75
N TYR A 21 0.47 -16.10 4.89
CA TYR A 21 0.40 -14.78 5.53
C TYR A 21 0.93 -13.68 4.59
N ARG A 22 2.10 -13.90 3.97
CA ARG A 22 2.68 -12.97 3.00
C ARG A 22 1.75 -12.73 1.81
N ASN A 23 1.21 -13.79 1.21
CA ASN A 23 0.31 -13.68 0.07
C ASN A 23 -0.98 -12.91 0.42
N ASN A 24 -1.56 -13.17 1.58
CA ASN A 24 -2.75 -12.48 2.06
C ASN A 24 -2.48 -10.99 2.37
N ASN A 25 -1.24 -10.64 2.71
CA ASN A 25 -0.83 -9.31 3.12
C ASN A 25 0.10 -8.62 2.11
N ILE A 26 0.10 -9.06 0.85
CA ILE A 26 1.04 -8.57 -0.19
C ILE A 26 0.94 -7.04 -0.39
N SER A 27 -0.27 -6.49 -0.29
CA SER A 27 -0.54 -5.04 -0.38
C SER A 27 -0.46 -4.31 0.97
N THR A 28 -0.21 -5.01 2.08
CA THR A 28 -0.20 -4.42 3.42
C THR A 28 1.19 -3.88 3.75
N GLN A 29 1.24 -2.63 4.22
CA GLN A 29 2.46 -1.99 4.70
C GLN A 29 2.48 -1.96 6.23
N PHE A 30 3.66 -2.16 6.81
CA PHE A 30 3.88 -2.25 8.26
C PHE A 30 4.43 -0.93 8.80
N VAL A 31 3.66 0.14 8.59
CA VAL A 31 4.04 1.53 8.91
C VAL A 31 2.82 2.29 9.39
N THR A 32 3.03 3.44 10.04
CA THR A 32 1.98 4.34 10.52
C THR A 32 1.98 5.64 9.72
N PRO A 33 1.26 5.73 8.59
CA PRO A 33 1.18 6.98 7.83
C PRO A 33 0.46 8.06 8.63
N LYS A 34 0.97 9.30 8.55
CA LYS A 34 0.32 10.45 9.20
C LYS A 34 -1.11 10.65 8.73
N TYR A 35 -1.37 10.47 7.44
CA TYR A 35 -2.70 10.68 6.87
C TYR A 35 -3.74 9.67 7.35
N ILE A 36 -3.32 8.44 7.70
CA ILE A 36 -4.23 7.44 8.26
C ILE A 36 -4.80 7.89 9.61
N SER A 37 -4.01 8.60 10.42
CA SER A 37 -4.52 9.17 11.68
C SER A 37 -5.65 10.17 11.43
N LEU A 38 -5.52 11.00 10.38
CA LEU A 38 -6.57 11.94 9.97
C LEU A 38 -7.83 11.21 9.49
N LEU A 39 -7.68 10.12 8.74
CA LEU A 39 -8.82 9.32 8.28
C LEU A 39 -9.55 8.64 9.44
N ILE A 40 -8.81 8.10 10.41
CA ILE A 40 -9.36 7.51 11.63
C ILE A 40 -10.20 8.53 12.39
N GLU A 41 -9.71 9.77 12.56
CA GLU A 41 -10.48 10.84 13.20
C GLU A 41 -11.77 11.13 12.42
N LYS A 42 -11.66 11.30 11.10
CA LYS A 42 -12.81 11.58 10.23
C LYS A 42 -13.87 10.47 10.25
N TYR A 43 -13.48 9.21 10.41
CA TYR A 43 -14.41 8.09 10.51
C TYR A 43 -15.52 8.33 11.54
N TRP A 44 -15.14 8.85 12.72
CA TRP A 44 -16.08 9.03 13.83
C TRP A 44 -17.07 10.18 13.64
N HIS A 45 -16.75 11.10 12.72
CA HIS A 45 -17.60 12.23 12.36
C HIS A 45 -18.37 12.03 11.05
N GLU A 46 -18.02 10.99 10.27
CA GLU A 46 -18.64 10.69 8.99
C GLU A 46 -20.03 10.04 9.17
N LYS A 47 -21.05 10.62 8.52
CA LYS A 47 -22.43 10.12 8.57
C LYS A 47 -22.69 9.09 7.47
N ASN A 48 -22.02 9.21 6.33
CA ASN A 48 -22.19 8.33 5.20
C ASN A 48 -21.51 6.97 5.47
N LYS A 49 -22.33 5.91 5.51
CA LYS A 49 -21.84 4.56 5.80
C LYS A 49 -20.86 4.02 4.76
N PHE A 50 -21.08 4.35 3.49
CA PHE A 50 -20.19 3.92 2.41
C PHE A 50 -18.83 4.62 2.55
N ARG A 51 -18.79 5.93 2.85
CA ARG A 51 -17.53 6.64 3.12
C ARG A 51 -16.77 6.09 4.33
N ARG A 52 -17.48 5.74 5.41
CA ARG A 52 -16.87 5.03 6.55
C ARG A 52 -16.24 3.70 6.14
N LEU A 53 -16.90 2.94 5.26
CA LEU A 53 -16.33 1.72 4.70
C LEU A 53 -15.06 2.02 3.86
N LEU A 54 -15.07 3.06 3.03
CA LEU A 54 -13.89 3.49 2.27
C LEU A 54 -12.70 3.86 3.18
N ILE A 55 -12.96 4.58 4.29
CA ILE A 55 -11.93 4.86 5.29
C ILE A 55 -11.37 3.56 5.89
N VAL A 56 -12.23 2.61 6.28
CA VAL A 56 -11.80 1.32 6.82
C VAL A 56 -10.92 0.57 5.83
N ILE A 57 -11.27 0.60 4.55
CA ILE A 57 -10.51 -0.06 3.48
C ILE A 57 -9.14 0.59 3.30
N GLU A 58 -9.08 1.91 3.24
CA GLU A 58 -7.81 2.65 3.11
C GLU A 58 -6.93 2.43 4.35
N CYS A 59 -7.50 2.44 5.56
CA CYS A 59 -6.77 2.07 6.78
C CYS A 59 -6.26 0.63 6.76
N SER A 60 -6.98 -0.28 6.10
CA SER A 60 -6.63 -1.71 6.05
C SER A 60 -5.36 -2.00 5.24
N LYS A 61 -4.88 -1.03 4.46
CA LYS A 61 -3.59 -1.10 3.75
C LYS A 61 -2.40 -1.00 4.70
N TYR A 62 -2.60 -0.60 5.95
CA TYR A 62 -1.55 -0.35 6.92
C TYR A 62 -1.76 -1.15 8.20
N LYS A 63 -0.86 -2.08 8.50
CA LYS A 63 -0.86 -2.80 9.79
C LYS A 63 0.08 -2.09 10.76
N ASN A 64 -0.51 -1.46 11.76
CA ASN A 64 0.18 -0.86 12.89
C ASN A 64 -0.76 -0.85 14.11
N GLU A 65 -0.23 -0.50 15.29
CA GLU A 65 -1.00 -0.50 16.53
C GLU A 65 -2.24 0.40 16.46
N SER A 66 -2.12 1.58 15.84
CA SER A 66 -3.23 2.54 15.70
C SER A 66 -4.36 1.99 14.84
N THR A 67 -4.05 1.37 13.70
CA THR A 67 -5.08 0.77 12.83
C THR A 67 -5.71 -0.46 13.47
N ILE A 68 -4.93 -1.32 14.14
CA ILE A 68 -5.45 -2.45 14.90
C ILE A 68 -6.43 -1.98 15.98
N PHE A 69 -6.04 -0.98 16.77
CA PHE A 69 -6.90 -0.40 17.79
C PHE A 69 -8.18 0.19 17.17
N PHE A 70 -8.05 0.95 16.10
CA PHE A 70 -9.18 1.49 15.35
C PHE A 70 -10.16 0.42 14.90
N PHE A 71 -9.70 -0.67 14.27
CA PHE A 71 -10.59 -1.76 13.83
C PHE A 71 -11.29 -2.46 14.99
N ARG A 72 -10.62 -2.62 16.15
CA ARG A 72 -11.25 -3.16 17.37
C ARG A 72 -12.36 -2.22 17.87
N GLN A 73 -12.13 -0.91 17.87
CA GLN A 73 -13.16 0.09 18.22
C GLN A 73 -14.34 0.02 17.26
N VAL A 74 -14.10 0.02 15.94
CA VAL A 74 -15.15 -0.10 14.92
C VAL A 74 -15.94 -1.40 15.08
N MET A 75 -15.27 -2.52 15.32
CA MET A 75 -15.91 -3.82 15.51
C MET A 75 -16.87 -3.84 16.72
N SER A 76 -16.57 -3.07 17.77
CA SER A 76 -17.39 -2.97 18.98
C SER A 76 -18.49 -1.89 18.90
N GLY A 77 -18.22 -0.76 18.25
CA GLY A 77 -19.08 0.43 18.28
C GLY A 77 -19.86 0.72 17.00
N GLU A 78 -19.46 0.20 15.84
CA GLU A 78 -20.16 0.46 14.58
C GLU A 78 -21.52 -0.23 14.55
N LYS A 79 -22.51 0.47 14.00
CA LYS A 79 -23.87 -0.03 13.84
C LYS A 79 -23.98 -0.92 12.60
N ASP A 80 -23.35 -0.54 11.50
CA ASP A 80 -23.45 -1.29 10.26
C ASP A 80 -22.69 -2.63 10.29
N TRP A 81 -23.41 -3.74 10.11
CA TRP A 81 -22.88 -5.10 10.18
C TRP A 81 -21.79 -5.35 9.15
N PHE A 82 -21.95 -4.82 7.94
CA PHE A 82 -20.97 -5.03 6.87
C PHE A 82 -19.61 -4.46 7.29
N ILE A 83 -19.58 -3.25 7.86
CA ILE A 83 -18.35 -2.60 8.31
C ILE A 83 -17.70 -3.38 9.47
N ARG A 84 -18.50 -3.84 10.43
CA ARG A 84 -18.00 -4.67 11.55
C ARG A 84 -17.37 -5.97 11.04
N ASN A 85 -18.05 -6.66 10.13
CA ASN A 85 -17.57 -7.90 9.53
C ASN A 85 -16.32 -7.64 8.69
N TYR A 86 -16.26 -6.53 7.96
CA TYR A 86 -15.07 -6.11 7.22
C TYR A 86 -13.87 -5.93 8.16
N CYS A 87 -14.04 -5.25 9.30
CA CYS A 87 -13.00 -5.09 10.32
C CYS A 87 -12.54 -6.42 10.93
N LEU A 88 -13.47 -7.37 11.15
CA LEU A 88 -13.13 -8.73 11.58
C LEU A 88 -12.20 -9.41 10.57
N ARG A 89 -12.53 -9.34 9.28
CA ARG A 89 -11.71 -9.95 8.22
C ARG A 89 -10.34 -9.29 8.11
N ILE A 90 -10.25 -7.97 8.27
CA ILE A 90 -8.97 -7.26 8.31
C ILE A 90 -8.11 -7.76 9.47
N LEU A 91 -8.66 -7.83 10.68
CA LEU A 91 -7.93 -8.29 11.86
C LEU A 91 -7.49 -9.75 11.72
N GLN A 92 -8.35 -10.63 11.20
CA GLN A 92 -7.98 -12.01 10.87
C GLN A 92 -6.85 -12.08 9.83
N ARG A 93 -6.92 -11.26 8.77
CA ARG A 93 -5.86 -11.15 7.75
C ARG A 93 -4.54 -10.69 8.36
N PHE A 94 -4.61 -9.80 9.34
CA PHE A 94 -3.47 -9.33 10.12
C PHE A 94 -2.99 -10.35 11.16
N ASP A 95 -3.56 -11.55 11.24
CA ASP A 95 -3.20 -12.56 12.25
C ASP A 95 -3.44 -12.08 13.70
N GLU A 96 -4.43 -11.19 13.88
CA GLU A 96 -4.86 -10.72 15.19
C GLU A 96 -5.91 -11.65 15.78
N VAL A 97 -5.76 -12.00 17.06
CA VAL A 97 -6.76 -12.79 17.77
C VAL A 97 -7.99 -11.92 18.04
N VAL A 98 -9.11 -12.30 17.42
CA VAL A 98 -10.36 -11.54 17.47
C VAL A 98 -11.58 -12.46 17.51
N TYR A 99 -12.58 -12.00 18.25
CA TYR A 99 -13.92 -12.56 18.26
C TYR A 99 -14.90 -11.44 17.93
N LEU A 100 -15.83 -11.71 17.01
CA LEU A 100 -16.86 -10.75 16.66
C LEU A 100 -17.92 -10.71 17.76
N PRO A 101 -18.14 -9.56 18.44
CA PRO A 101 -19.13 -9.48 19.50
C PRO A 101 -20.54 -9.78 18.94
N PRO A 102 -21.38 -10.53 19.68
CA PRO A 102 -22.67 -10.99 19.19
C PRO A 102 -23.56 -9.80 18.80
N LYS A 103 -24.40 -10.02 17.79
CA LYS A 103 -25.37 -9.02 17.36
C LYS A 103 -26.44 -8.88 18.45
N GLY A 104 -26.59 -7.68 19.01
CA GLY A 104 -27.71 -7.37 19.90
C GLY A 104 -29.05 -7.56 19.17
N LYS A 105 -30.10 -7.99 19.89
CA LYS A 105 -31.46 -8.12 19.35
C LYS A 105 -31.97 -6.72 18.97
N GLY A 106 -32.09 -6.39 17.67
CA GLY A 106 -32.50 -5.05 17.22
C GLY A 106 -32.71 -4.92 15.71
N ALA A 107 -33.36 -3.81 15.32
CA ALA A 107 -33.90 -3.52 13.98
C ALA A 107 -32.90 -3.74 12.83
N GLN A 108 -33.01 -4.90 12.18
CA GLN A 108 -32.13 -5.35 11.10
C GLN A 108 -31.96 -4.29 9.98
N GLU A 109 -32.99 -3.49 9.73
CA GLU A 109 -33.00 -2.47 8.67
C GLU A 109 -31.98 -1.35 8.85
N LYS A 110 -31.73 -0.94 10.10
CA LYS A 110 -30.78 0.14 10.42
C LYS A 110 -29.32 -0.33 10.42
N TYR A 111 -29.11 -1.62 10.68
CA TYR A 111 -27.79 -2.21 10.87
C TYR A 111 -27.25 -2.91 9.61
N ASN A 112 -28.08 -3.18 8.61
CA ASN A 112 -27.70 -3.96 7.44
C ASN A 112 -27.80 -3.14 6.14
N THR A 113 -27.58 -1.82 6.18
CA THR A 113 -27.74 -0.97 4.98
C THR A 113 -26.77 -1.39 3.88
N LEU A 114 -25.49 -1.58 4.22
CA LEU A 114 -24.49 -2.01 3.24
C LEU A 114 -24.65 -3.49 2.87
N VAL A 115 -25.14 -4.34 3.79
CA VAL A 115 -25.48 -5.74 3.48
C VAL A 115 -26.58 -5.80 2.42
N LYS A 116 -27.63 -4.97 2.55
CA LYS A 116 -28.69 -4.83 1.53
C LYS A 116 -28.14 -4.29 0.21
N HIS A 117 -27.24 -3.30 0.27
CA HIS A 117 -26.61 -2.71 -0.92
C HIS A 117 -25.76 -3.71 -1.70
N PHE A 118 -24.92 -4.49 -1.02
CA PHE A 118 -24.02 -5.46 -1.66
C PHE A 118 -24.62 -6.86 -1.85
N GLY A 119 -25.76 -7.16 -1.23
CA GLY A 119 -26.39 -8.48 -1.26
C GLY A 119 -25.65 -9.56 -0.45
N CYS A 120 -24.64 -9.18 0.34
CA CYS A 120 -23.80 -10.10 1.12
C CYS A 120 -23.27 -9.40 2.39
N ASP A 121 -22.78 -10.18 3.35
CA ASP A 121 -22.22 -9.65 4.60
C ASP A 121 -20.73 -9.30 4.52
N TYR A 122 -20.06 -9.72 3.45
CA TYR A 122 -18.67 -9.40 3.14
C TYR A 122 -18.42 -9.44 1.64
N LYS A 123 -17.62 -8.48 1.17
CA LYS A 123 -17.10 -8.47 -0.19
C LYS A 123 -15.71 -7.83 -0.15
N GLU A 124 -14.69 -8.54 -0.63
CA GLU A 124 -13.33 -8.01 -0.63
C GLU A 124 -13.19 -6.81 -1.57
N ASP A 125 -13.74 -6.95 -2.78
CA ASP A 125 -13.80 -5.90 -3.79
C ASP A 125 -15.13 -5.16 -3.72
N ILE A 126 -15.09 -3.95 -3.14
CA ILE A 126 -16.27 -3.12 -2.91
C ILE A 126 -16.82 -2.40 -4.14
N GLY A 127 -16.22 -2.54 -5.32
CA GLY A 127 -16.81 -1.97 -6.52
C GLY A 127 -16.14 -0.74 -7.10
N ARG A 128 -15.12 -0.17 -6.43
CA ARG A 128 -14.55 1.12 -6.80
C ARG A 128 -13.73 1.01 -8.09
N THR A 129 -13.97 1.92 -9.03
CA THR A 129 -13.25 1.96 -10.31
C THR A 129 -12.27 3.14 -10.36
N PRO A 130 -11.35 3.19 -11.33
CA PRO A 130 -10.53 4.36 -11.56
C PRO A 130 -11.32 5.67 -11.70
N GLU A 131 -12.49 5.61 -12.33
CA GLU A 131 -13.39 6.74 -12.51
C GLU A 131 -13.90 7.27 -11.18
N ASP A 132 -14.21 6.38 -10.22
CA ASP A 132 -14.64 6.77 -8.88
C ASP A 132 -13.53 7.51 -8.14
N ILE A 133 -12.28 7.03 -8.22
CA ILE A 133 -11.11 7.71 -7.63
C ILE A 133 -10.97 9.13 -8.20
N VAL A 134 -11.05 9.25 -9.53
CA VAL A 134 -10.92 10.54 -10.22
C VAL A 134 -12.06 11.47 -9.85
N LYS A 135 -13.29 10.97 -9.76
CA LYS A 135 -14.46 11.73 -9.33
C LYS A 135 -14.30 12.23 -7.89
N GLU A 136 -13.89 11.36 -6.97
CA GLU A 136 -13.63 11.71 -5.57
C GLU A 136 -12.57 12.83 -5.44
N LEU A 137 -11.54 12.81 -6.29
CA LEU A 137 -10.55 13.87 -6.34
C LEU A 137 -11.19 15.23 -6.69
N TYR A 138 -12.08 15.28 -7.69
CA TYR A 138 -12.74 16.53 -8.10
C TYR A 138 -13.82 17.00 -7.12
N GLU A 139 -14.46 16.08 -6.38
CA GLU A 139 -15.50 16.39 -5.40
C GLU A 139 -14.95 16.82 -4.03
N ASN A 140 -13.63 17.06 -3.92
CA ASN A 140 -12.93 17.35 -2.67
C ASN A 140 -13.12 16.26 -1.59
N ASP A 141 -13.14 14.98 -1.99
CA ASP A 141 -13.23 13.88 -1.04
C ASP A 141 -11.93 13.76 -0.23
N TYR A 142 -12.06 13.80 1.09
CA TYR A 142 -10.91 13.87 1.99
C TYR A 142 -10.07 12.60 1.97
N ILE A 143 -10.57 11.46 1.47
CA ILE A 143 -9.80 10.22 1.47
C ILE A 143 -8.66 10.31 0.46
N GLU A 144 -8.96 10.62 -0.80
CA GLU A 144 -7.94 10.73 -1.84
C GLU A 144 -7.03 11.92 -1.59
N HIS A 145 -7.56 13.07 -1.16
CA HIS A 145 -6.74 14.26 -0.86
C HIS A 145 -5.82 14.10 0.35
N ALA A 146 -6.17 13.25 1.31
CA ALA A 146 -5.30 12.99 2.46
C ALA A 146 -4.10 12.09 2.11
N LYS A 147 -4.19 11.27 1.05
CA LYS A 147 -3.13 10.30 0.75
C LYS A 147 -1.81 10.99 0.47
N TYR A 148 -0.78 10.42 1.08
CA TYR A 148 0.55 10.95 1.03
C TYR A 148 1.54 9.80 1.17
N PHE A 149 2.58 9.83 0.34
CA PHE A 149 3.60 8.80 0.27
C PHE A 149 4.98 9.43 0.36
N ASP A 150 5.90 8.76 1.04
CA ASP A 150 7.28 9.21 1.07
C ASP A 150 7.98 8.82 -0.23
N ALA A 151 7.78 7.60 -0.75
CA ALA A 151 8.41 7.13 -1.98
C ALA A 151 7.40 6.55 -2.98
N PHE A 152 7.46 6.99 -4.23
CA PHE A 152 6.85 6.32 -5.37
C PHE A 152 7.83 5.29 -5.92
N ILE A 153 7.45 4.02 -5.95
CA ILE A 153 8.29 2.94 -6.45
C ILE A 153 7.92 2.64 -7.90
N SER A 154 8.79 3.04 -8.82
CA SER A 154 8.69 2.67 -10.23
C SER A 154 9.44 1.36 -10.47
N HIS A 155 8.77 0.37 -11.05
CA HIS A 155 9.37 -0.92 -11.34
C HIS A 155 8.73 -1.62 -12.55
N ALA A 156 9.53 -2.37 -13.31
CA ALA A 156 9.04 -3.32 -14.30
C ALA A 156 8.33 -4.51 -13.61
N VAL A 157 7.25 -5.04 -14.18
CA VAL A 157 6.33 -5.98 -13.52
C VAL A 157 6.98 -7.32 -13.07
N SER A 158 8.19 -7.66 -13.52
CA SER A 158 8.81 -8.97 -13.36
C SER A 158 9.35 -9.33 -11.97
N ASN A 159 9.52 -8.38 -11.02
CA ASN A 159 10.19 -8.69 -9.73
C ASN A 159 9.44 -8.27 -8.46
N ALA A 160 8.25 -8.83 -8.25
CA ALA A 160 7.42 -8.55 -7.07
C ALA A 160 8.12 -8.78 -5.72
N ASP A 161 8.86 -9.87 -5.55
CA ASP A 161 9.52 -10.23 -4.27
C ASP A 161 10.56 -9.18 -3.84
N MET A 162 11.32 -8.65 -4.79
CA MET A 162 12.34 -7.64 -4.52
C MET A 162 11.71 -6.30 -4.12
N VAL A 163 10.61 -5.91 -4.78
CA VAL A 163 9.83 -4.73 -4.39
C VAL A 163 9.28 -4.88 -2.98
N ASP A 164 8.79 -6.08 -2.63
CA ASP A 164 8.24 -6.35 -1.30
C ASP A 164 9.31 -6.24 -0.22
N GLU A 165 10.51 -6.78 -0.44
CA GLU A 165 11.63 -6.63 0.49
C GLU A 165 12.05 -5.16 0.64
N PHE A 166 12.11 -4.41 -0.47
CA PHE A 166 12.47 -3.00 -0.43
C PHE A 166 11.44 -2.16 0.32
N VAL A 167 10.14 -2.37 0.05
CA VAL A 167 9.05 -1.70 0.77
C VAL A 167 9.06 -2.07 2.25
N PHE A 168 9.37 -3.31 2.60
CA PHE A 168 9.52 -3.71 4.00
C PHE A 168 10.64 -2.92 4.71
N LYS A 169 11.79 -2.72 4.04
CA LYS A 169 12.87 -1.88 4.55
C LYS A 169 12.50 -0.40 4.64
N LEU A 170 11.70 0.12 3.71
CA LEU A 170 11.17 1.49 3.82
C LEU A 170 10.24 1.64 5.03
N ASN A 171 9.34 0.68 5.24
CA ASN A 171 8.42 0.67 6.38
C ASN A 171 9.16 0.61 7.72
N SER A 172 10.27 -0.15 7.82
CA SER A 172 11.07 -0.19 9.05
C SER A 172 11.78 1.14 9.36
N LEU A 173 11.90 2.04 8.37
CA LEU A 173 12.35 3.42 8.54
C LEU A 173 11.20 4.41 8.77
N GLY A 174 9.96 3.92 8.87
CA GLY A 174 8.77 4.75 9.02
C GLY A 174 8.30 5.43 7.73
N LEU A 175 8.83 5.03 6.57
CA LEU A 175 8.51 5.61 5.27
C LEU A 175 7.38 4.85 4.58
N VAL A 176 6.44 5.59 4.01
CA VAL A 176 5.28 5.04 3.29
C VAL A 176 5.59 4.95 1.80
N ALA A 177 5.41 3.78 1.20
CA ALA A 177 5.66 3.57 -0.23
C ALA A 177 4.35 3.50 -1.03
N PHE A 178 4.35 4.05 -2.24
CA PHE A 178 3.37 3.73 -3.26
C PHE A 178 3.99 2.79 -4.29
N VAL A 179 3.27 1.74 -4.64
CA VAL A 179 3.65 0.74 -5.64
C VAL A 179 2.44 0.44 -6.51
N ASP A 180 2.52 0.75 -7.81
CA ASP A 180 1.41 0.72 -8.76
C ASP A 180 0.59 -0.60 -8.72
N TRP A 181 1.27 -1.74 -8.88
CA TRP A 181 0.59 -3.04 -9.01
C TRP A 181 -0.06 -3.57 -7.70
N LYS A 182 0.31 -3.04 -6.52
CA LYS A 182 -0.22 -3.53 -5.23
C LYS A 182 -0.97 -2.52 -4.39
N SER A 183 -0.65 -1.23 -4.46
CA SER A 183 -1.15 -0.22 -3.51
C SER A 183 -2.62 0.13 -3.75
N ASP A 184 -3.01 0.19 -5.02
CA ASP A 184 -4.40 0.39 -5.45
C ASP A 184 -4.92 -0.86 -6.18
N ARG A 185 -4.42 -2.05 -5.82
CA ARG A 185 -4.79 -3.34 -6.43
C ARG A 185 -6.30 -3.59 -6.46
N GLN A 186 -7.01 -3.21 -5.40
CA GLN A 186 -8.47 -3.38 -5.33
C GLN A 186 -9.20 -2.46 -6.31
N ASP A 187 -8.66 -1.28 -6.57
CA ASP A 187 -9.27 -0.25 -7.42
C ASP A 187 -8.85 -0.39 -8.91
N LEU A 188 -7.59 -0.79 -9.17
CA LEU A 188 -6.96 -0.82 -10.50
C LEU A 188 -7.00 -2.20 -11.20
N ASN A 189 -7.30 -3.30 -10.50
CA ASN A 189 -7.37 -4.64 -11.12
C ASN A 189 -8.48 -4.77 -12.17
N ARG A 190 -9.45 -3.86 -12.17
CA ARG A 190 -10.61 -3.87 -13.07
C ARG A 190 -10.31 -3.28 -14.45
N SER A 191 -9.14 -2.68 -14.62
CA SER A 191 -8.93 -1.65 -15.63
C SER A 191 -7.48 -1.51 -16.06
N LYS A 192 -6.70 -2.60 -16.13
CA LYS A 192 -5.30 -2.57 -16.64
C LYS A 192 -5.14 -1.95 -18.04
N LEU A 193 -6.25 -1.53 -18.68
CA LEU A 193 -6.35 -0.85 -19.97
C LEU A 193 -7.28 0.40 -19.96
N SER A 194 -7.67 0.96 -18.81
CA SER A 194 -8.50 2.18 -18.81
C SER A 194 -7.69 3.43 -19.14
N HIS A 195 -8.33 4.40 -19.79
CA HIS A 195 -7.78 5.73 -20.05
C HIS A 195 -7.47 6.53 -18.76
N TYR A 196 -7.93 6.08 -17.58
CA TYR A 196 -7.74 6.77 -16.31
C TYR A 196 -6.50 6.34 -15.52
N THR A 197 -5.88 5.22 -15.90
CA THR A 197 -4.67 4.71 -15.24
C THR A 197 -3.52 5.75 -15.22
N PRO A 198 -3.23 6.47 -16.32
CA PRO A 198 -2.24 7.55 -16.30
C PRO A 198 -2.61 8.66 -15.31
N THR A 199 -3.88 9.10 -15.29
CA THR A 199 -4.37 10.16 -14.38
C THR A 199 -4.20 9.78 -12.91
N ILE A 200 -4.45 8.52 -12.55
CA ILE A 200 -4.25 8.04 -11.18
C ILE A 200 -2.76 7.99 -10.85
N LEU A 201 -1.92 7.53 -11.77
CA LEU A 201 -0.47 7.50 -11.53
C LEU A 201 0.11 8.89 -11.39
N GLU A 202 -0.34 9.85 -12.20
CA GLU A 202 -0.05 11.28 -12.04
C GLU A 202 -0.46 11.80 -10.65
N LEU A 203 -1.66 11.47 -10.18
CA LEU A 203 -2.11 11.81 -8.83
C LEU A 203 -1.18 11.24 -7.76
N ARG A 204 -0.80 9.96 -7.87
CA ARG A 204 0.06 9.28 -6.89
C ARG A 204 1.49 9.83 -6.92
N MET A 205 2.01 10.18 -8.09
CA MET A 205 3.28 10.90 -8.24
C MET A 205 3.22 12.29 -7.58
N ARG A 206 2.11 13.02 -7.73
CA ARG A 206 1.90 14.30 -7.02
C ARG A 206 1.82 14.13 -5.49
N GLN A 207 1.32 13.00 -5.02
CA GLN A 207 1.22 12.68 -3.58
C GLN A 207 2.50 12.09 -2.97
N SER A 208 3.50 11.78 -3.80
CA SER A 208 4.76 11.17 -3.36
C SER A 208 5.87 12.22 -3.23
N LYS A 209 6.73 12.16 -2.21
CA LYS A 209 7.87 13.10 -2.09
C LYS A 209 8.97 12.86 -3.12
N ASN A 210 9.29 11.60 -3.38
CA ASN A 210 10.33 11.21 -4.33
C ASN A 210 9.90 10.00 -5.16
N LEU A 211 10.64 9.73 -6.23
CA LEU A 211 10.53 8.53 -7.04
C LEU A 211 11.80 7.70 -6.87
N ILE A 212 11.64 6.43 -6.54
CA ILE A 212 12.71 5.42 -6.55
C ILE A 212 12.43 4.47 -7.71
N LEU A 213 13.29 4.53 -8.71
CA LEU A 213 13.28 3.59 -9.82
C LEU A 213 14.05 2.34 -9.42
N ILE A 214 13.38 1.20 -9.43
CA ILE A 214 14.04 -0.10 -9.27
C ILE A 214 14.47 -0.57 -10.65
N ARG A 215 15.78 -0.46 -10.91
CA ARG A 215 16.39 -0.78 -12.18
C ARG A 215 16.71 -2.26 -12.30
N THR A 216 16.18 -2.89 -13.35
CA THR A 216 16.50 -4.25 -13.81
C THR A 216 16.75 -4.23 -15.31
N LYS A 217 17.21 -5.34 -15.90
CA LYS A 217 17.43 -5.43 -17.36
C LYS A 217 16.20 -5.04 -18.18
N GLU A 218 14.99 -5.28 -17.66
CA GLU A 218 13.72 -4.96 -18.32
C GLU A 218 13.26 -3.51 -18.12
N SER A 219 13.67 -2.83 -17.03
CA SER A 219 13.26 -1.44 -16.77
C SER A 219 13.87 -0.44 -17.75
N ASP A 220 15.06 -0.76 -18.28
CA ASP A 220 15.84 0.12 -19.18
C ASP A 220 15.16 0.33 -20.54
N LEU A 221 14.08 -0.37 -20.84
CA LEU A 221 13.45 -0.40 -22.17
C LEU A 221 11.97 0.03 -22.18
N SER A 222 11.38 0.38 -21.04
CA SER A 222 9.96 0.68 -20.97
C SER A 222 9.66 2.16 -21.23
N SER A 223 8.85 2.45 -22.27
CA SER A 223 8.28 3.78 -22.51
C SER A 223 7.52 4.32 -21.30
N TRP A 224 6.97 3.42 -20.47
CA TRP A 224 6.26 3.79 -19.24
C TRP A 224 7.19 4.38 -18.19
N VAL A 225 8.34 3.75 -17.95
CA VAL A 225 9.36 4.25 -17.00
C VAL A 225 9.87 5.63 -17.44
N THR A 226 10.14 5.80 -18.74
CA THR A 226 10.54 7.10 -19.30
C THR A 226 9.46 8.16 -19.08
N TRP A 227 8.19 7.82 -19.23
CA TRP A 227 7.08 8.74 -18.94
C TRP A 227 7.01 9.12 -17.45
N GLU A 228 7.13 8.14 -16.53
CA GLU A 228 7.14 8.39 -15.08
C GLU A 228 8.29 9.32 -14.67
N ILE A 229 9.51 9.04 -15.13
CA ILE A 229 10.69 9.88 -14.87
C ILE A 229 10.46 11.30 -15.38
N ASN A 230 9.98 11.45 -16.63
CA ASN A 230 9.76 12.76 -17.23
C ASN A 230 8.67 13.55 -16.50
N TYR A 231 7.57 12.90 -16.12
CA TYR A 231 6.50 13.54 -15.36
C TYR A 231 6.99 13.97 -13.98
N PHE A 232 7.65 13.07 -13.25
CA PHE A 232 8.14 13.34 -11.90
C PHE A 232 9.23 14.43 -11.89
N SER A 233 10.10 14.44 -12.90
CA SER A 233 11.11 15.47 -13.12
C SER A 233 10.48 16.85 -13.35
N LYS A 234 9.40 16.93 -14.13
CA LYS A 234 8.63 18.17 -14.34
C LYS A 234 7.97 18.70 -13.06
N LEU A 235 7.66 17.83 -12.09
CA LEU A 235 7.18 18.24 -10.76
C LEU A 235 8.29 18.86 -9.89
N GLY A 236 9.55 18.84 -10.33
CA GLY A 236 10.70 19.36 -9.57
C GLY A 236 11.04 18.50 -8.35
N LYS A 237 10.60 17.24 -8.32
CA LYS A 237 10.78 16.34 -7.19
C LYS A 237 11.98 15.41 -7.41
N LYS A 238 12.49 14.85 -6.31
CA LYS A 238 13.72 14.05 -6.31
C LYS A 238 13.49 12.67 -6.93
N ILE A 239 14.45 12.22 -7.74
CA ILE A 239 14.46 10.89 -8.35
C ILE A 239 15.76 10.21 -7.95
N ALA A 240 15.69 8.92 -7.59
CA ALA A 240 16.85 8.08 -7.34
C ALA A 240 16.65 6.69 -7.93
N VAL A 241 17.76 5.98 -8.16
CA VAL A 241 17.78 4.69 -8.85
C VAL A 241 18.36 3.62 -7.94
N LEU A 242 17.58 2.60 -7.64
CA LEU A 242 18.02 1.39 -6.96
C LEU A 242 18.45 0.35 -8.01
N ASN A 243 19.76 0.09 -8.08
CA ASN A 243 20.29 -1.00 -8.91
C ASN A 243 20.30 -2.27 -8.06
N LEU A 244 19.50 -3.27 -8.44
CA LEU A 244 19.42 -4.55 -7.72
C LEU A 244 20.37 -5.61 -8.27
N ASP A 245 20.71 -5.51 -9.56
CA ASP A 245 21.66 -6.42 -10.19
C ASP A 245 23.09 -5.88 -10.06
N ASN A 246 24.02 -6.73 -9.61
CA ASN A 246 25.47 -6.44 -9.66
C ASN A 246 25.98 -6.38 -11.12
N GLU A 247 25.20 -6.90 -12.06
CA GLU A 247 25.39 -6.66 -13.48
C GLU A 247 24.75 -5.32 -13.81
N HIS A 248 25.59 -4.28 -13.88
CA HIS A 248 25.19 -3.02 -14.47
C HIS A 248 24.46 -3.31 -15.79
N GLY A 249 23.16 -2.99 -15.85
CA GLY A 249 22.49 -2.85 -17.14
C GLY A 249 23.33 -1.95 -18.04
N LYS A 250 23.18 -2.08 -19.36
CA LYS A 250 23.93 -1.22 -20.30
C LYS A 250 23.77 0.25 -19.85
N PRO A 251 24.84 1.07 -19.93
CA PRO A 251 24.72 2.48 -19.60
C PRO A 251 23.49 3.10 -20.27
N HIS A 252 22.66 3.77 -19.49
CA HIS A 252 21.45 4.41 -19.96
C HIS A 252 21.56 5.90 -19.65
N GLU A 253 21.74 6.70 -20.70
CA GLU A 253 22.08 8.13 -20.61
C GLU A 253 21.12 8.94 -19.72
N LEU A 254 19.82 8.63 -19.72
CA LEU A 254 18.85 9.26 -18.82
C LEU A 254 18.99 8.80 -17.36
N ILE A 255 18.91 7.48 -17.12
CA ILE A 255 18.84 6.89 -15.78
C ILE A 255 20.14 7.12 -14.99
N ASP A 256 21.29 7.04 -15.66
CA ASP A 256 22.61 7.15 -15.05
C ASP A 256 22.93 8.56 -14.54
N THR A 257 22.08 9.56 -14.84
CA THR A 257 22.23 10.92 -14.30
C THR A 257 21.71 11.07 -12.87
N TYR A 258 20.89 10.12 -12.40
CA TYR A 258 20.24 10.21 -11.10
C TYR A 258 21.08 9.58 -9.98
N PRO A 259 20.93 10.07 -8.73
CA PRO A 259 21.55 9.44 -7.57
C PRO A 259 21.24 7.95 -7.43
N THR A 260 22.22 7.17 -7.02
CA THR A 260 22.07 5.71 -6.83
C THR A 260 21.70 5.39 -5.39
N VAL A 261 20.70 4.54 -5.20
CA VAL A 261 20.32 3.96 -3.91
C VAL A 261 21.05 2.64 -3.72
N ARG A 262 21.63 2.42 -2.54
CA ARG A 262 22.19 1.11 -2.14
C ARG A 262 21.78 0.77 -0.72
N ILE A 263 21.71 -0.53 -0.45
CA ILE A 263 21.43 -1.06 0.89
C ILE A 263 22.74 -1.60 1.45
N ILE A 264 23.27 -0.96 2.49
CA ILE A 264 24.55 -1.31 3.13
C ILE A 264 24.32 -1.48 4.62
N ASP A 265 24.64 -2.65 5.16
CA ASP A 265 24.46 -2.99 6.59
C ASP A 265 23.05 -2.68 7.12
N GLY A 266 22.02 -2.96 6.31
CA GLY A 266 20.63 -2.69 6.63
C GLY A 266 20.19 -1.22 6.48
N ASN A 267 21.10 -0.31 6.19
CA ASN A 267 20.79 1.10 5.95
C ASN A 267 20.56 1.36 4.45
N ILE A 268 19.57 2.19 4.13
CA ILE A 268 19.35 2.67 2.76
C ILE A 268 20.06 4.01 2.57
N LEU A 269 21.00 4.04 1.64
CA LEU A 269 21.88 5.17 1.37
C LEU A 269 21.70 5.66 -0.06
N VAL A 270 21.72 6.98 -0.24
CA VAL A 270 21.66 7.65 -1.53
C VAL A 270 23.02 8.26 -1.84
N PHE A 271 23.59 7.86 -2.97
CA PHE A 271 24.89 8.31 -3.47
C PHE A 271 24.68 9.30 -4.61
N ASN A 272 25.13 10.53 -4.42
CA ASN A 272 25.10 11.58 -5.43
C ASN A 272 26.53 12.06 -5.68
N LYS A 273 27.13 11.63 -6.79
CA LYS A 273 28.52 11.93 -7.18
C LYS A 273 29.51 11.59 -6.05
N SER A 274 29.80 12.56 -5.18
CA SER A 274 30.75 12.50 -4.07
C SER A 274 30.11 12.60 -2.67
N LYS A 275 28.78 12.74 -2.56
CA LYS A 275 28.07 12.79 -1.27
C LYS A 275 27.24 11.53 -1.04
N GLN A 276 27.18 11.13 0.22
CA GLN A 276 26.35 10.05 0.72
C GLN A 276 25.35 10.61 1.73
N HIS A 277 24.07 10.28 1.55
CA HIS A 277 22.99 10.68 2.43
C HIS A 277 22.24 9.43 2.89
N LYS A 278 21.75 9.40 4.13
CA LYS A 278 20.73 8.40 4.49
C LYS A 278 19.47 8.73 3.69
N LEU A 279 18.72 7.70 3.29
CA LEU A 279 17.50 7.91 2.50
C LEU A 279 16.53 8.87 3.19
N VAL A 280 16.30 8.71 4.49
CA VAL A 280 15.39 9.58 5.25
C VAL A 280 15.83 11.04 5.19
N ASP A 281 17.12 11.31 5.30
CA ASP A 281 17.66 12.68 5.22
C ASP A 281 17.51 13.23 3.81
N TRP A 282 17.88 12.44 2.80
CA TRP A 282 17.75 12.81 1.39
C TRP A 282 16.30 13.11 0.99
N ILE A 283 15.32 12.37 1.51
CA ILE A 283 13.88 12.60 1.25
C ILE A 283 13.41 13.92 1.85
N ASN A 284 13.94 14.33 3.00
CA ASN A 284 13.46 15.49 3.75
C ASN A 284 14.30 16.77 3.54
N GLU A 285 15.49 16.66 2.94
CA GLU A 285 16.28 17.81 2.51
C GLU A 285 15.47 18.68 1.54
N SER A 286 15.35 19.98 1.83
CA SER A 286 14.65 20.97 0.99
C SER A 286 15.50 21.42 -0.19
#